data_AF-A0A0T1Q6V9-F1
#
_entry.id   AF-A0A0T1Q6V9-F1
#
_cell.length_a   1.000
_cell.length_b   1.000
_cell.length_c   1.000
_cell.angle_alpha   90.00
_cell.angle_beta   90.00
_cell.angle_gamma   90.00
#
_symmetry.space_group_name_H-M   'P 1'
#
loop_
_entity.id
_entity.type
_entity.pdbx_description
1 polymer ?
#
loop_
_entity_poly.entity_id
_entity_poly.type
_entity_poly.pdbx_seq_one_letter_code
_entity_poly.pdbx_strand_id
1 'polypeptide(L)' 'MLADPGTGRLLGAHLMGAEASTLIQPLVLAATLGIDATTLAESPYWIHPALTEVVENALLDLGL' A
#
# COMPACT_ATOMS: atom_id res chain seq x y z
N MET A 1 -2.46 -7.47 -0.85
CA MET A 1 -3.33 -6.27 -0.81
C MET A 1 -4.66 -6.61 -1.47
N LEU A 2 -5.74 -5.88 -1.21
CA LEU A 2 -7.02 -6.02 -1.94
C LEU A 2 -7.47 -4.64 -2.42
N ALA A 3 -7.82 -4.55 -3.70
CA ALA A 3 -8.31 -3.32 -4.32
C ALA A 3 -9.42 -3.63 -5.33
N ASP A 4 -10.28 -2.65 -5.57
CA ASP A 4 -11.28 -2.71 -6.62
C ASP A 4 -10.63 -2.50 -8.01
N PRO A 5 -10.82 -3.40 -8.98
CA PRO A 5 -10.12 -3.33 -10.27
C PRO A 5 -10.64 -2.22 -11.19
N GLY A 6 -11.84 -1.67 -10.96
CA GLY A 6 -12.38 -0.58 -11.78
C GLY A 6 -11.93 0.79 -11.31
N THR A 7 -11.64 0.94 -10.01
CA THR A 7 -11.38 2.24 -9.37
C THR A 7 -10.02 2.34 -8.71
N GLY A 8 -9.30 1.24 -8.53
CA GLY A 8 -8.05 1.18 -7.78
C GLY A 8 -8.22 1.38 -6.26
N ARG A 9 -9.46 1.50 -5.76
CA ARG A 9 -9.73 1.76 -4.35
C ARG A 9 -9.25 0.61 -3.47
N LEU A 10 -8.45 0.91 -2.44
CA LEU A 10 -8.07 -0.06 -1.42
C LEU A 10 -9.31 -0.56 -0.66
N LEU A 11 -9.52 -1.88 -0.70
CA LEU A 11 -10.60 -2.58 0.02
C LEU A 11 -10.10 -3.15 1.35
N GLY A 12 -8.80 -3.47 1.43
CA GLY A 12 -8.17 -3.95 2.65
C GLY A 12 -6.73 -4.41 2.44
N ALA A 13 -6.01 -4.56 3.54
CA ALA A 13 -4.65 -5.06 3.55
C ALA A 13 -4.39 -5.88 4.83
N HIS A 14 -3.56 -6.91 4.69
CA HIS A 14 -3.09 -7.72 5.80
C HIS A 14 -1.57 -7.84 5.68
N LEU A 15 -0.88 -7.60 6.78
CA LEU A 15 0.58 -7.68 6.87
C LEU A 15 0.94 -8.66 7.99
N MET A 16 1.94 -9.49 7.75
CA MET A 16 2.55 -10.37 8.74
C MET A 16 4.07 -10.28 8.60
N GLY A 17 4.78 -10.04 9.71
CA GLY A 17 6.23 -9.90 9.70
C GLY A 17 6.71 -8.83 10.67
N ALA A 18 8.02 -8.53 10.60
CA ALA A 18 8.62 -7.47 11.38
C ALA A 18 7.95 -6.13 11.07
N GLU A 19 7.66 -5.35 12.12
CA GLU A 19 7.08 -4.01 12.02
C GLU A 19 5.73 -3.91 11.29
N ALA A 20 4.96 -5.01 11.19
CA ALA A 20 3.65 -5.00 10.52
C ALA A 20 2.70 -3.93 11.08
N SER A 21 2.73 -3.65 12.38
CA SER A 21 1.95 -2.58 13.03
C SER A 21 2.35 -1.17 12.58
N THR A 22 3.58 -0.98 12.12
CA THR A 22 4.07 0.29 11.58
C THR A 22 3.81 0.37 10.07
N LEU A 23 4.10 -0.71 9.35
CA LEU A 23 3.95 -0.82 7.90
C LEU A 23 2.50 -0.75 7.43
N ILE A 24 1.52 -1.02 8.29
CA ILE A 24 0.09 -0.87 7.97
C ILE A 24 -0.32 0.62 7.84
N GLN A 25 0.40 1.57 8.45
CA GLN A 25 -0.06 2.96 8.54
C GLN A 25 -0.23 3.69 7.20
N PRO A 26 0.65 3.56 6.19
CA PRO A 26 0.42 4.14 4.87
C PRO A 26 -0.90 3.68 4.25
N LEU A 27 -1.27 2.41 4.47
CA LEU A 27 -2.50 1.80 3.92
C LEU A 27 -3.74 2.29 4.66
N VAL A 28 -3.65 2.43 5.99
CA VAL A 28 -4.71 3.03 6.81
C VAL A 28 -4.95 4.47 6.39
N LEU A 29 -3.88 5.25 6.17
CA LEU A 29 -3.97 6.63 5.72
C LEU A 29 -4.62 6.72 4.34
N ALA A 30 -4.17 5.91 3.39
CA ALA A 30 -4.73 5.86 2.05
C ALA A 30 -6.21 5.47 2.05
N ALA A 31 -6.59 4.43 2.80
CA ALA A 31 -7.98 4.02 2.95
C ALA A 31 -8.85 5.12 3.60
N THR A 32 -8.29 5.87 4.55
CA THR A 32 -8.99 6.98 5.23
C THR A 32 -9.19 8.18 4.31
N LEU A 33 -8.18 8.50 3.50
CA LEU A 33 -8.19 9.66 2.61
C LEU A 33 -8.73 9.35 1.20
N GLY A 34 -9.03 8.09 0.90
CA GLY A 34 -9.49 7.67 -0.41
C GLY A 34 -8.41 7.70 -1.49
N ILE A 35 -7.14 7.54 -1.12
CA ILE A 35 -6.03 7.42 -2.07
C ILE A 35 -6.08 6.00 -2.67
N ASP A 36 -6.11 5.91 -3.99
CA ASP A 36 -6.11 4.64 -4.71
C ASP A 36 -4.73 3.94 -4.64
N ALA A 37 -4.73 2.63 -4.94
CA ALA A 37 -3.54 1.79 -4.80
C ALA A 37 -2.39 2.19 -5.73
N THR A 38 -2.69 2.62 -6.97
CA THR A 38 -1.69 3.05 -7.95
C THR A 38 -1.03 4.35 -7.51
N THR A 39 -1.84 5.35 -7.12
CA THR A 39 -1.32 6.61 -6.58
C THR A 39 -0.46 6.37 -5.34
N LEU A 40 -0.87 5.49 -4.43
CA LEU A 40 -0.10 5.17 -3.23
C LEU A 40 1.22 4.44 -3.55
N ALA A 41 1.25 3.60 -4.59
CA ALA A 41 2.47 2.92 -5.00
C ALA A 41 3.49 3.90 -5.58
N GLU A 42 3.05 4.87 -6.40
CA GLU A 42 3.96 5.69 -7.22
C GLU A 42 4.31 7.06 -6.62
N SER A 43 3.46 7.61 -5.74
CA SER A 43 3.62 9.00 -5.27
C SER A 43 4.60 9.18 -4.10
N PRO A 44 4.59 8.33 -3.06
CA PRO A 44 5.52 8.47 -1.95
C PRO A 44 6.95 8.16 -2.38
N TYR A 45 7.92 8.87 -1.80
CA TYR A 45 9.31 8.43 -1.88
C TYR A 45 9.53 7.24 -0.96
N TRP A 46 9.63 6.05 -1.55
CA TRP A 46 10.03 4.84 -0.84
C TRP A 46 11.54 4.89 -0.61
N ILE A 47 11.92 5.13 0.65
CA ILE A 47 13.33 5.20 1.02
C ILE A 47 13.99 3.83 0.81
N HIS A 48 15.16 3.83 0.18
CA HIS A 48 15.93 2.62 -0.05
C HIS A 48 17.26 2.66 0.74
N PRO A 49 17.61 1.60 1.48
CA PRO A 49 16.82 0.39 1.75
C PRO A 49 15.82 0.56 2.91
N ALA A 50 14.58 0.08 2.78
CA ALA A 50 13.63 0.01 3.90
C ALA A 50 12.55 -1.08 3.76
N LEU A 51 12.00 -1.51 4.91
CA LEU A 51 10.86 -2.44 4.95
C LEU A 51 9.60 -1.89 4.26
N THR A 52 9.49 -0.56 4.14
CA THR A 52 8.39 0.10 3.43
C THR A 52 8.35 -0.26 1.94
N GLU A 53 9.47 -0.63 1.32
CA GLU A 53 9.50 -1.14 -0.07
C GLU A 53 8.65 -2.40 -0.24
N VAL A 54 8.43 -3.21 0.80
CA VAL A 54 7.53 -4.37 0.73
C VAL A 54 6.08 -3.94 0.52
N VAL A 55 5.69 -2.79 1.09
CA VAL A 55 4.34 -2.23 0.91
C VAL A 55 4.18 -1.70 -0.52
N GLU A 56 5.18 -0.95 -1.02
CA GLU A 56 5.25 -0.50 -2.42
C GLU A 56 5.08 -1.67 -3.40
N ASN A 57 5.95 -2.66 -3.30
CA ASN A 57 5.94 -3.80 -4.22
C ASN A 57 4.63 -4.58 -4.15
N ALA A 58 4.04 -4.75 -2.96
CA ALA A 58 2.75 -5.41 -2.80
C ALA A 58 1.57 -4.62 -3.38
N LEU A 59 1.69 -3.30 -3.54
CA LEU A 59 0.73 -2.47 -4.26
C LEU A 59 0.94 -2.58 -5.78
N LEU A 60 2.19 -2.54 -6.25
CA LEU A 60 2.53 -2.71 -7.67
C LEU A 60 2.11 -4.07 -8.22
N ASP A 61 2.18 -5.13 -7.41
CA ASP A 61 1.77 -6.49 -7.78
C ASP A 61 0.25 -6.66 -7.99
N LEU A 62 -0.56 -5.62 -7.70
CA LEU A 62 -2.00 -5.65 -7.94
C LEU A 62 -2.36 -5.56 -9.43
N GLY A 63 -1.46 -5.10 -10.29
CA GLY A 63 -1.67 -5.01 -11.74
C GLY A 63 -2.86 -4.12 -12.15
N LEU A 64 -3.08 -3.03 -11.40
CA LEU A 64 -4.15 -2.06 -11.59
C LEU A 64 -3.79 -0.99 -12.64
#